data_AF-A0A7C5R0M1-F1
#
_entry.id   AF-A0A7C5R0M1-F1
#
_cell.length_a   1.000
_cell.length_b   1.000
_cell.length_c   1.000
_cell.angle_alpha   90.00
_cell.angle_beta   90.00
_cell.angle_gamma   90.00
#
_symmetry.space_group_name_H-M   'P 1'
#
loop_
_entity.id
_entity.type
_entity.pdbx_description
1 polymer ?
#
loop_
_entity_poly.entity_id
_entity_poly.type
_entity_poly.pdbx_seq_one_letter_code
_entity_poly.pdbx_strand_id
1 'polypeptide(L)'
;MAVVTPALSPASRAALAAWLDHQRALGGAAENTLTAYARDVTDFLNFLAAYQGGSAGPKALAAITLRDMRAWMADERRRGLGARSLARKLSAVKGFYRFLAQRDGLDPTIVLSTRAPRFSARLPRPVSPEAAMELIETTGEMATDDWVRARDVAVLTLLYGCGLRISEALGLTGADTPLPEVLRITGKGGRERLVPVL
;
A
#
# COMPACT_ATOMS: atom_id res chain seq x y z
N MET A 1 24.04 19.23 5.59
CA MET A 1 24.45 18.39 6.73
C MET A 1 23.76 17.06 6.60
N ALA A 2 24.47 16.03 6.14
CA ALA A 2 23.90 14.69 5.97
C ALA A 2 23.60 14.11 7.36
N VAL A 3 22.31 13.99 7.69
CA VAL A 3 21.87 13.31 8.91
C VAL A 3 22.23 11.85 8.73
N VAL A 4 23.26 11.41 9.44
CA VAL A 4 23.63 10.00 9.58
C VAL A 4 22.39 9.27 10.04
N THR A 5 21.80 8.45 9.16
CA THR A 5 20.65 7.62 9.51
C THR A 5 21.18 6.54 10.47
N PRO A 6 20.69 6.44 11.71
CA PRO A 6 21.09 5.34 12.55
C PRO A 6 20.60 4.05 11.89
N ALA A 7 21.55 3.21 11.46
CA ALA A 7 21.25 1.89 10.96
C ALA A 7 20.42 1.16 12.02
N LEU A 8 19.28 0.59 11.61
CA LEU A 8 18.41 -0.20 12.48
C LEU A 8 19.22 -1.16 13.35
N SER A 9 18.79 -1.44 14.59
CA SER A 9 19.47 -2.48 15.36
C SER A 9 19.31 -3.84 14.64
N PRO A 10 20.29 -4.77 14.74
CA PRO A 10 20.12 -6.13 14.20
C PRO A 10 18.84 -6.81 14.68
N ALA A 11 18.47 -6.61 15.94
CA ALA A 11 17.25 -7.16 16.53
C ALA A 11 15.98 -6.57 15.90
N SER A 12 15.95 -5.27 15.60
CA SER A 12 14.80 -4.63 14.94
C SER A 12 14.62 -5.12 13.50
N ARG A 13 15.74 -5.32 12.78
CA ARG A 13 15.71 -5.92 11.43
C ARG A 13 15.18 -7.34 11.46
N ALA A 14 15.67 -8.16 12.39
CA ALA A 14 15.21 -9.53 12.56
C ALA A 14 13.72 -9.59 12.94
N ALA A 15 13.26 -8.68 13.80
CA ALA A 15 11.85 -8.57 14.16
C ALA A 15 10.96 -8.19 12.97
N LEU A 16 11.38 -7.21 12.16
CA LEU A 16 10.68 -6.82 10.94
C LEU A 16 10.62 -7.98 9.92
N ALA A 17 11.74 -8.66 9.68
CA ALA A 17 11.80 -9.81 8.78
C ALA A 17 10.83 -10.92 9.23
N ALA A 18 10.89 -11.30 10.51
CA ALA A 18 10.01 -12.31 11.09
C ALA A 18 8.52 -11.92 10.99
N TRP A 19 8.19 -10.64 11.15
CA TRP A 19 6.82 -10.17 10.97
C TRP A 19 6.37 -10.29 9.50
N LEU A 20 7.22 -9.92 8.54
CA LEU A 20 6.91 -10.03 7.12
C LEU A 20 6.74 -11.48 6.68
N ASP A 21 7.57 -12.39 7.19
CA ASP A 21 7.42 -13.84 6.96
C ASP A 21 6.13 -14.37 7.57
N HIS A 22 5.77 -13.92 8.77
CA HIS A 22 4.48 -14.24 9.37
C HIS A 22 3.30 -13.74 8.53
N GLN A 23 3.37 -12.52 7.99
CA GLN A 23 2.33 -11.99 7.09
C GLN A 23 2.23 -12.78 5.77
N ARG A 24 3.37 -13.23 5.20
CA ARG A 24 3.39 -14.11 4.02
C ARG A 24 2.72 -15.44 4.32
N ALA A 25 3.06 -16.08 5.44
CA ALA A 25 2.56 -17.39 5.82
C ALA A 25 1.03 -17.40 6.02
N LEU A 26 0.43 -16.28 6.44
CA LEU A 26 -1.02 -16.15 6.59
C LEU A 26 -1.77 -16.07 5.25
N GLY A 27 -1.08 -15.90 4.11
CA GLY A 27 -1.67 -15.95 2.76
C GLY A 27 -2.62 -14.80 2.39
N GLY A 28 -2.87 -13.86 3.31
CA GLY A 28 -3.85 -12.78 3.12
C GLY A 28 -3.30 -11.47 2.53
N ALA A 29 -1.97 -11.32 2.48
CA ALA A 29 -1.32 -10.09 2.02
C ALA A 29 -0.66 -10.29 0.66
N ALA A 30 -1.00 -9.44 -0.31
CA ALA A 30 -0.33 -9.41 -1.62
C ALA A 30 1.11 -8.86 -1.49
N GLU A 31 2.00 -9.23 -2.41
CA GLU A 31 3.42 -8.82 -2.38
C GLU A 31 3.63 -7.30 -2.32
N ASN A 32 2.78 -6.55 -3.03
CA ASN A 32 2.78 -5.09 -2.98
C ASN A 32 2.45 -4.54 -1.58
N THR A 33 1.62 -5.25 -0.82
CA THR A 33 1.24 -4.88 0.55
C THR A 33 2.40 -5.17 1.51
N LEU A 34 3.07 -6.32 1.35
CA LEU A 34 4.26 -6.67 2.12
C LEU A 34 5.40 -5.69 1.88
N THR A 35 5.63 -5.30 0.63
CA THR A 35 6.63 -4.28 0.26
C THR A 35 6.30 -2.93 0.90
N ALA A 36 5.03 -2.52 0.87
CA ALA A 36 4.58 -1.30 1.50
C ALA A 36 4.74 -1.34 3.04
N TYR A 37 4.42 -2.47 3.67
CA TYR A 37 4.62 -2.68 5.12
C TYR A 37 6.09 -2.66 5.51
N ALA A 38 6.95 -3.33 4.75
CA ALA A 38 8.39 -3.35 4.98
C ALA A 38 8.96 -1.92 4.96
N ARG A 39 8.61 -1.13 3.95
CA ARG A 39 9.03 0.27 3.84
C ARG A 39 8.50 1.11 5.00
N ASP A 40 7.21 1.02 5.31
CA ASP A 40 6.59 1.87 6.32
C ASP A 40 7.13 1.61 7.73
N VAL A 41 7.31 0.34 8.09
CA VAL A 41 7.86 -0.02 9.40
C VAL A 41 9.34 0.29 9.47
N THR A 42 10.10 0.11 8.38
CA THR A 42 11.50 0.56 8.30
C THR A 42 11.62 2.06 8.54
N ASP A 43 10.82 2.87 7.85
CA ASP A 43 10.80 4.33 8.02
C ASP A 43 10.51 4.72 9.48
N PHE A 44 9.52 4.07 10.10
CA PHE A 44 9.17 4.30 11.50
C PHE A 44 10.30 3.93 12.47
N LEU A 45 10.93 2.76 12.29
CA LEU A 45 12.02 2.31 13.14
C LEU A 45 13.27 3.21 13.00
N ASN A 46 13.56 3.68 11.78
CA ASN A 46 14.63 4.65 11.53
C ASN A 46 14.34 5.98 12.23
N PHE A 47 13.09 6.47 12.16
CA PHE A 47 12.68 7.66 12.89
C PHE A 47 12.89 7.49 14.40
N LEU A 48 12.42 6.39 14.99
CA LEU A 48 12.56 6.15 16.43
C LEU A 48 14.03 6.12 16.86
N ALA A 49 14.88 5.44 16.09
CA ALA A 49 16.31 5.37 16.35
C ALA A 49 16.94 6.77 16.36
N ALA A 50 16.63 7.60 15.36
CA ALA A 50 17.12 8.97 15.29
C ALA A 50 16.57 9.84 16.44
N TYR A 51 15.28 9.71 16.76
CA TYR A 51 14.61 10.53 17.77
C TYR A 51 15.08 10.23 19.20
N GLN A 52 15.39 8.96 19.49
CA GLN A 52 15.84 8.52 20.81
C GLN A 52 17.38 8.54 20.96
N GLY A 53 18.11 8.97 19.94
CA GLY A 53 19.57 9.12 19.98
C GLY A 53 20.33 7.78 20.04
N GLY A 54 19.77 6.70 19.50
CA GLY A 54 20.37 5.37 19.58
C GLY A 54 19.69 4.35 18.65
N SER A 55 20.08 3.08 18.71
CA SER A 55 19.42 2.06 17.90
C SER A 55 18.03 1.71 18.48
N ALA A 56 16.98 1.67 17.66
CA ALA A 56 15.61 1.30 18.07
C ALA A 56 15.47 -0.20 18.39
N GLY A 57 16.25 -0.72 19.34
CA GLY A 57 16.25 -2.11 19.76
C GLY A 57 15.00 -2.52 20.57
N PRO A 58 14.88 -3.78 20.98
CA PRO A 58 13.67 -4.31 21.63
C PRO A 58 13.23 -3.52 22.87
N LYS A 59 14.18 -3.08 23.71
CA LYS A 59 13.88 -2.25 24.89
C LYS A 59 13.27 -0.89 24.51
N ALA A 60 13.77 -0.26 23.45
CA ALA A 60 13.24 1.00 22.93
C ALA A 60 11.82 0.85 22.37
N LEU A 61 11.55 -0.28 21.69
CA LEU A 61 10.20 -0.60 21.21
C LEU A 61 9.22 -0.88 22.35
N ALA A 62 9.67 -1.58 23.40
CA ALA A 62 8.86 -1.84 24.59
C ALA A 62 8.58 -0.57 25.41
N ALA A 63 9.52 0.38 25.42
CA ALA A 63 9.40 1.64 26.16
C ALA A 63 8.76 2.78 25.34
N ILE A 64 8.08 2.47 24.24
CA ILE A 64 7.50 3.50 23.37
C ILE A 64 6.44 4.32 24.11
N THR A 65 6.53 5.65 23.96
CA THR A 65 5.62 6.59 24.62
C THR A 65 4.67 7.25 23.63
N LEU A 66 3.61 7.87 24.15
CA LEU A 66 2.71 8.70 23.35
C LEU A 66 3.45 9.90 22.72
N ARG A 67 4.51 10.40 23.38
CA ARG A 67 5.36 11.47 22.85
C ARG A 67 6.09 11.02 21.60
N ASP A 68 6.65 9.80 21.59
CA ASP A 68 7.35 9.25 20.43
C ASP A 68 6.41 9.11 19.23
N MET A 69 5.21 8.57 19.45
CA MET A 69 4.19 8.43 18.40
C MET A 69 3.76 9.77 17.81
N ARG A 70 3.57 10.79 18.67
CA ARG A 70 3.24 12.15 18.22
C ARG A 70 4.40 12.79 17.45
N ALA A 71 5.63 12.61 17.92
CA ALA A 71 6.83 13.12 17.26
C ALA A 71 6.99 12.50 15.85
N TRP A 72 6.81 11.18 15.74
CA TRP A 72 6.85 10.48 14.45
C TRP A 72 5.79 11.00 13.48
N MET A 73 4.53 11.09 13.92
CA MET A 73 3.45 11.60 13.08
C MET A 73 3.67 13.06 12.65
N ALA A 74 4.27 13.88 13.51
CA ALA A 74 4.63 15.26 13.18
C ALA A 74 5.77 15.33 12.15
N ASP A 75 6.77 14.46 12.26
CA ASP A 75 7.86 14.35 11.29
C ASP A 75 7.37 13.92 9.90
N GLU A 76 6.53 12.87 9.83
CA GLU A 76 5.91 12.44 8.58
C GLU A 76 5.13 13.58 7.91
N ARG A 77 4.34 14.34 8.69
CA ARG A 77 3.61 15.50 8.14
C ARG A 77 4.56 16.61 7.66
N ARG A 78 5.66 16.85 8.36
CA ARG A 78 6.69 17.82 7.95
C ARG A 78 7.34 17.43 6.62
N ARG A 79 7.46 16.12 6.36
CA ARG A 79 7.89 15.56 5.06
C ARG A 79 6.81 15.61 3.98
N GLY A 80 5.69 16.28 4.23
CA GLY A 80 4.60 16.48 3.26
C GLY A 80 3.60 15.32 3.18
N LEU A 81 3.63 14.34 4.09
CA LEU A 81 2.66 13.25 4.05
C LEU A 81 1.24 13.74 4.38
N GLY A 82 0.30 13.48 3.47
CA GLY A 82 -1.12 13.68 3.70
C GLY A 82 -1.69 12.72 4.76
N ALA A 83 -2.82 13.10 5.36
CA ALA A 83 -3.46 12.35 6.44
C ALA A 83 -3.81 10.89 6.07
N ARG A 84 -4.22 10.62 4.82
CA ARG A 84 -4.51 9.27 4.33
C ARG A 84 -3.26 8.38 4.29
N SER A 85 -2.15 8.93 3.81
CA SER A 85 -0.87 8.23 3.77
C SER A 85 -0.33 7.95 5.17
N LEU A 86 -0.50 8.91 6.09
CA LEU A 86 -0.13 8.73 7.49
C LEU A 86 -0.97 7.64 8.18
N ALA A 87 -2.28 7.59 7.92
CA ALA A 87 -3.14 6.55 8.45
C ALA A 87 -2.75 5.15 7.93
N ARG A 88 -2.36 5.05 6.66
CA ARG A 88 -1.83 3.81 6.06
C ARG A 88 -0.53 3.37 6.74
N LYS A 89 0.43 4.29 6.90
CA LYS A 89 1.69 4.03 7.64
C LYS A 89 1.43 3.57 9.06
N LEU A 90 0.54 4.27 9.78
CA LEU A 90 0.16 3.91 11.15
C LEU A 90 -0.47 2.51 11.23
N SER A 91 -1.23 2.10 10.21
CA SER A 91 -1.79 0.75 10.13
C SER A 91 -0.69 -0.33 10.08
N ALA A 92 0.36 -0.11 9.26
CA ALA A 92 1.50 -1.01 9.20
C ALA A 92 2.24 -1.10 10.55
N VAL A 93 2.50 0.06 11.19
CA VAL A 93 3.12 0.13 12.52
C VAL A 93 2.29 -0.61 13.57
N LYS A 94 0.96 -0.44 13.56
CA LYS A 94 0.07 -1.19 14.46
C LYS A 94 0.10 -2.69 14.21
N GLY A 95 0.14 -3.12 12.94
CA GLY A 95 0.28 -4.54 12.57
C GLY A 95 1.56 -5.14 13.14
N PHE A 96 2.67 -4.43 13.00
CA PHE A 96 3.96 -4.83 13.55
C PHE A 96 3.94 -4.93 15.09
N TYR A 97 3.38 -3.94 15.79
CA TYR A 97 3.26 -3.99 17.25
C TYR A 97 2.32 -5.09 17.75
N ARG A 98 1.26 -5.44 17.01
CA ARG A 98 0.44 -6.63 17.36
C ARG A 98 1.26 -7.91 17.29
N PHE A 99 2.10 -8.04 16.26
CA PHE A 99 2.98 -9.19 16.12
C PHE A 99 4.00 -9.26 17.27
N LEU A 100 4.64 -8.14 17.61
CA LEU A 100 5.56 -8.09 18.75
C LEU A 100 4.88 -8.43 20.08
N ALA A 101 3.64 -7.96 20.27
CA ALA A 101 2.86 -8.31 21.46
C ALA A 101 2.58 -9.82 21.54
N GLN A 102 2.23 -10.45 20.41
CA GLN A 102 1.96 -11.89 20.35
C GLN A 102 3.23 -12.73 20.50
N ARG A 103 4.35 -12.32 19.91
CA ARG A 103 5.61 -13.08 19.90
C ARG A 103 6.43 -12.87 21.17
N ASP A 104 6.53 -11.63 21.64
CA ASP A 104 7.50 -11.21 22.67
C ASP A 104 6.83 -10.72 23.97
N GLY A 105 5.49 -10.68 24.04
CA GLY A 105 4.75 -10.23 25.23
C GLY A 105 4.82 -8.72 25.48
N LEU A 106 5.21 -7.92 24.47
CA LEU A 106 5.27 -6.47 24.55
C LEU A 106 3.87 -5.85 24.68
N ASP A 107 3.70 -4.83 25.52
CA ASP A 107 2.44 -4.08 25.61
C ASP A 107 2.30 -3.10 24.42
N PRO A 108 1.35 -3.32 23.48
CA PRO A 108 1.22 -2.48 22.30
C PRO A 108 0.25 -1.31 22.52
N THR A 109 -0.27 -1.11 23.74
CA THR A 109 -1.39 -0.21 24.04
C THR A 109 -1.18 1.22 23.53
N ILE A 110 0.00 1.81 23.73
CA ILE A 110 0.32 3.15 23.25
C ILE A 110 0.23 3.26 21.72
N VAL A 111 0.76 2.26 21.01
CA VAL A 111 0.75 2.26 19.54
C VAL A 111 -0.66 1.98 19.01
N LEU A 112 -1.38 1.03 19.60
CA LEU A 112 -2.73 0.67 19.15
C LEU A 112 -3.77 1.76 19.45
N SER A 113 -3.61 2.50 20.55
CA SER A 113 -4.48 3.63 20.91
C SER A 113 -4.19 4.91 20.11
N THR A 114 -3.01 5.03 19.48
CA THR A 114 -2.66 6.18 18.64
C THR A 114 -3.63 6.30 17.45
N ARG A 115 -4.15 7.51 17.21
CA ARG A 115 -5.08 7.80 16.10
C ARG A 115 -4.41 8.71 15.07
N ALA A 116 -4.53 8.35 13.80
CA ALA A 116 -4.16 9.23 12.71
C ALA A 116 -5.12 10.42 12.61
N PRO A 117 -4.69 11.57 12.06
CA PRO A 117 -5.58 12.69 11.78
C PRO A 117 -6.77 12.24 10.93
N ARG A 118 -7.96 12.77 11.23
CA ARG A 118 -9.14 12.50 10.42
C ARG A 118 -8.93 13.05 9.00
N PHE A 119 -9.36 12.31 8.01
CA PHE A 119 -9.44 12.76 6.62
C PHE A 119 -10.81 12.40 6.08
N SER A 120 -11.42 13.30 5.33
CA SER A 120 -12.64 12.99 4.60
C SER A 120 -12.29 12.12 3.40
N ALA A 121 -13.06 11.05 3.19
CA ALA A 121 -13.07 10.40 1.90
C ALA A 121 -13.65 11.41 0.90
N ARG A 122 -12.87 11.81 -0.10
CA ARG A 122 -13.44 12.52 -1.25
C ARG A 122 -14.38 11.54 -1.95
N LEU A 123 -15.60 12.00 -2.24
CA LEU A 123 -16.50 11.23 -3.10
C LEU A 123 -15.79 11.00 -4.44
N PRO A 124 -15.94 9.81 -5.05
CA PRO A 124 -15.50 9.59 -6.42
C PRO A 124 -16.09 10.68 -7.30
N ARG A 125 -15.26 11.31 -8.14
CA ARG A 125 -15.77 12.16 -9.22
C ARG A 125 -16.06 11.23 -10.39
N PRO A 126 -17.32 11.03 -10.79
CA PRO A 126 -17.61 10.22 -11.96
C PRO A 126 -16.99 10.88 -13.19
N VAL A 127 -16.46 10.06 -14.08
CA VAL A 127 -16.02 10.49 -15.42
C VAL A 127 -17.26 10.48 -16.30
N SER A 128 -17.49 11.55 -17.07
CA SER A 128 -18.61 11.56 -18.03
C SER A 128 -18.31 10.63 -19.21
N PRO A 129 -19.33 10.08 -19.87
CA PRO A 129 -19.11 9.25 -21.06
C PRO A 129 -18.27 9.95 -22.12
N GLU A 130 -18.50 11.26 -22.32
CA GLU A 130 -17.77 12.07 -23.30
C GLU A 130 -16.28 12.17 -22.94
N ALA A 131 -15.96 12.46 -21.68
CA ALA A 131 -14.57 12.54 -21.22
C ALA A 131 -13.86 11.17 -21.28
N ALA A 132 -14.60 10.07 -21.09
CA ALA A 132 -14.04 8.72 -21.23
C ALA A 132 -13.73 8.38 -22.68
N MET A 133 -14.64 8.72 -23.62
CA MET A 133 -14.41 8.53 -25.05
C MET A 133 -13.25 9.39 -25.56
N GLU A 134 -13.22 10.67 -25.19
CA GLU A 134 -12.12 11.60 -25.53
C GLU A 134 -10.77 11.06 -25.02
N LEU A 135 -10.71 10.50 -23.81
CA LEU A 135 -9.50 9.91 -23.26
C LEU A 135 -9.02 8.69 -24.07
N ILE A 136 -9.94 7.82 -24.49
CA ILE A 136 -9.63 6.63 -25.28
C ILE A 136 -9.11 7.05 -26.67
N GLU A 137 -9.79 7.99 -27.32
CA GLU A 137 -9.40 8.54 -28.63
C GLU A 137 -8.02 9.21 -28.56
N THR A 138 -7.83 10.14 -27.63
CA THR A 138 -6.56 10.85 -27.44
C THR A 138 -5.41 9.88 -27.18
N THR A 139 -5.64 8.83 -26.38
CA THR A 139 -4.61 7.80 -26.11
C THR A 139 -4.23 7.05 -27.39
N GLY A 140 -5.20 6.84 -28.28
CA GLY A 140 -4.98 6.28 -29.61
C GLY A 140 -4.00 7.12 -30.45
N GLU A 141 -4.02 8.44 -30.29
CA GLU A 141 -3.17 9.35 -31.07
C GLU A 141 -1.76 9.54 -30.50
N MET A 142 -1.55 9.22 -29.22
CA MET A 142 -0.28 9.47 -28.51
C MET A 142 0.82 8.44 -28.83
N ALA A 143 0.47 7.21 -29.22
CA ALA A 143 1.43 6.12 -29.40
C ALA A 143 1.94 6.05 -30.85
N THR A 144 3.27 6.02 -31.02
CA THR A 144 3.92 5.93 -32.35
C THR A 144 3.82 4.53 -32.94
N ASP A 145 3.87 3.50 -32.11
CA ASP A 145 3.79 2.09 -32.53
C ASP A 145 2.35 1.60 -32.54
N ASP A 146 1.92 1.00 -33.66
CA ASP A 146 0.54 0.52 -33.85
C ASP A 146 0.07 -0.48 -32.78
N TRP A 147 0.94 -1.37 -32.32
CA TRP A 147 0.60 -2.36 -31.29
C TRP A 147 0.46 -1.73 -29.91
N VAL A 148 1.25 -0.68 -29.60
CA VAL A 148 1.14 0.07 -28.34
C VAL A 148 -0.17 0.83 -28.31
N ARG A 149 -0.51 1.47 -29.43
CA ARG A 149 -1.81 2.13 -29.63
C ARG A 149 -2.97 1.16 -29.37
N ALA A 150 -2.96 0.01 -30.04
CA ALA A 150 -4.01 -1.00 -29.88
C ALA A 150 -4.12 -1.51 -28.43
N ARG A 151 -2.98 -1.75 -27.76
CA ARG A 151 -2.93 -2.17 -26.36
C ARG A 151 -3.54 -1.12 -25.43
N ASP A 152 -3.12 0.14 -25.54
CA ASP A 152 -3.52 1.18 -24.60
C ASP A 152 -5.01 1.53 -24.75
N VAL A 153 -5.50 1.58 -25.99
CA VAL A 153 -6.94 1.69 -26.29
C VAL A 153 -7.71 0.52 -25.70
N ALA A 154 -7.28 -0.73 -25.92
CA ALA A 154 -7.95 -1.91 -25.38
C ALA A 154 -8.00 -1.89 -23.84
N VAL A 155 -6.90 -1.54 -23.18
CA VAL A 155 -6.85 -1.44 -21.71
C VAL A 155 -7.82 -0.38 -21.20
N LEU A 156 -7.85 0.82 -21.78
CA LEU A 156 -8.78 1.87 -21.34
C LEU A 156 -10.24 1.48 -21.58
N THR A 157 -10.55 0.85 -22.71
CA THR A 157 -11.89 0.33 -23.03
C THR A 157 -12.32 -0.73 -22.02
N LEU A 158 -11.44 -1.65 -21.62
CA LEU A 158 -11.74 -2.65 -20.58
C LEU A 158 -11.95 -2.02 -19.19
N LEU A 159 -11.19 -0.98 -18.85
CA LEU A 159 -11.36 -0.26 -17.58
C LEU A 159 -12.71 0.46 -17.53
N TYR A 160 -13.06 1.19 -18.59
CA TYR A 160 -14.27 1.99 -18.65
C TYR A 160 -15.51 1.15 -18.95
N GLY A 161 -15.48 0.34 -20.01
CA GLY A 161 -16.62 -0.44 -20.50
C GLY A 161 -16.93 -1.67 -19.65
N CYS A 162 -15.90 -2.38 -19.17
CA CYS A 162 -16.10 -3.58 -18.34
C CYS A 162 -15.92 -3.31 -16.83
N GLY A 163 -15.46 -2.12 -16.42
CA GLY A 163 -15.25 -1.81 -15.00
C GLY A 163 -14.17 -2.69 -14.34
N LEU A 164 -13.19 -3.14 -15.12
CA LEU A 164 -12.04 -3.88 -14.60
C LEU A 164 -11.12 -2.95 -13.79
N ARG A 165 -10.43 -3.49 -12.79
CA ARG A 165 -9.28 -2.80 -12.19
C ARG A 165 -8.08 -2.90 -13.12
N ILE A 166 -7.14 -1.95 -13.04
CA ILE A 166 -5.91 -1.98 -13.85
C ILE A 166 -5.16 -3.31 -13.78
N SER A 167 -5.03 -3.90 -12.59
CA SER A 167 -4.38 -5.21 -12.44
C SER A 167 -5.19 -6.37 -13.05
N GLU A 168 -6.52 -6.23 -13.13
CA GLU A 168 -7.40 -7.23 -13.73
C GLU A 168 -7.29 -7.16 -15.26
N ALA A 169 -7.32 -5.95 -15.84
CA ALA A 169 -7.15 -5.74 -17.28
C ALA A 169 -5.76 -6.17 -17.79
N LEU A 170 -4.70 -5.80 -17.06
CA LEU A 170 -3.32 -6.21 -17.38
C LEU A 170 -3.03 -7.69 -17.14
N GLY A 171 -3.93 -8.39 -16.43
CA GLY A 171 -3.81 -9.83 -16.17
C GLY A 171 -4.37 -10.70 -17.29
N LEU A 172 -5.12 -10.13 -18.25
CA LEU A 172 -5.59 -10.84 -19.43
C LEU A 172 -4.43 -11.22 -20.34
N THR A 173 -4.56 -12.38 -20.98
CA THR A 173 -3.55 -12.98 -21.84
C THR A 173 -4.11 -13.19 -23.25
N GLY A 174 -3.24 -13.47 -24.22
CA GLY A 174 -3.67 -13.82 -25.57
C GLY A 174 -4.57 -15.06 -25.63
N ALA A 175 -4.49 -15.96 -24.63
CA ALA A 175 -5.36 -17.13 -24.53
C ALA A 175 -6.82 -16.79 -24.20
N ASP A 176 -7.07 -15.58 -23.67
CA ASP A 176 -8.41 -15.09 -23.38
C ASP A 176 -9.09 -14.51 -24.63
N THR A 177 -8.43 -14.53 -25.80
CA THR A 177 -8.95 -14.03 -27.08
C THR A 177 -9.55 -15.16 -27.93
N PRO A 178 -10.73 -14.98 -28.55
CA PRO A 178 -11.63 -13.82 -28.43
C PRO A 178 -12.24 -13.74 -27.02
N LEU A 179 -12.41 -12.51 -26.51
CA LEU A 179 -13.02 -12.32 -25.20
C LEU A 179 -14.46 -12.88 -25.21
N PRO A 180 -14.85 -13.68 -24.20
CA PRO A 180 -16.21 -14.18 -24.08
C PRO A 180 -17.18 -13.03 -23.72
N GLU A 181 -18.49 -13.26 -23.90
CA GLU A 181 -19.54 -12.30 -23.46
C GLU A 181 -19.47 -11.98 -21.96
N VAL A 182 -18.90 -12.87 -21.16
CA VAL A 182 -18.74 -12.70 -19.71
C VAL A 182 -17.34 -13.15 -19.28
N LEU A 183 -16.58 -12.23 -18.70
CA LEU A 183 -15.29 -12.49 -18.06
C LEU A 183 -15.46 -12.90 -16.60
N ARG A 184 -14.73 -13.94 -16.19
CA ARG A 184 -14.59 -14.30 -14.78
C ARG A 184 -13.32 -13.68 -14.21
N ILE A 185 -13.48 -12.77 -13.27
CA ILE A 185 -12.39 -11.96 -12.72
C ILE A 185 -12.19 -12.25 -11.25
N THR A 186 -10.97 -12.63 -10.88
CA THR A 186 -10.57 -12.84 -9.48
C THR A 186 -10.05 -11.53 -8.89
N GLY A 187 -10.86 -10.90 -8.05
CA GLY A 187 -10.54 -9.64 -7.38
C GLY A 187 -9.77 -9.80 -6.07
N LYS A 188 -9.62 -8.68 -5.34
CA LYS A 188 -8.94 -8.62 -4.04
C LYS A 188 -9.51 -9.65 -3.06
N GLY A 189 -8.62 -10.43 -2.44
CA GLY A 189 -8.96 -11.46 -1.45
C GLY A 189 -9.45 -12.76 -2.09
N GLY A 190 -9.13 -13.02 -3.36
CA GLY A 190 -9.49 -14.26 -4.05
C GLY A 190 -10.98 -14.37 -4.39
N ARG A 191 -11.72 -13.26 -4.36
CA ARG A 191 -13.17 -13.29 -4.67
C ARG A 191 -13.39 -13.15 -6.16
N GLU A 192 -14.10 -14.10 -6.73
CA GLU A 192 -14.49 -14.06 -8.14
C GLU A 192 -15.73 -13.19 -8.36
N ARG A 193 -15.78 -12.51 -9.51
CA ARG A 193 -16.98 -11.84 -10.03
C ARG A 193 -17.09 -12.06 -11.54
N LEU A 194 -18.32 -12.08 -12.03
CA LEU A 194 -18.62 -12.11 -13.45
C LEU A 194 -18.78 -10.68 -13.97
N VAL A 195 -18.16 -10.40 -15.11
CA VAL A 195 -18.13 -9.07 -15.74
C VAL A 195 -18.58 -9.22 -17.20
N PRO A 196 -19.70 -8.62 -17.61
CA PRO A 196 -20.09 -8.58 -19.02
C PRO A 196 -19.07 -7.84 -19.86
N VAL A 197 -18.77 -8.36 -21.04
CA VAL A 197 -18.01 -7.66 -22.09
C VAL A 197 -19.04 -7.02 -23.01
N LEU A 198 -19.10 -5.69 -22.99
CA LEU A 198 -20.03 -4.86 -23.77
C LEU A 198 -19.45 -4.45 -25.11
#